data_AF-A0A969A780-F1
#
_entry.id   AF-A0A969A780-F1
#
_cell.length_a   1.000
_cell.length_b   1.000
_cell.length_c   1.000
_cell.angle_alpha   90.00
_cell.angle_beta   90.00
_cell.angle_gamma   90.00
#
_symmetry.space_group_name_H-M   'P 1'
#
loop_
_entity.id
_entity.type
_entity.pdbx_description
1 polymer ?
#
loop_
_entity_poly.entity_id
_entity_poly.type
_entity_poly.pdbx_seq_one_letter_code
_entity_poly.pdbx_strand_id
1 'polypeptide(L)' 'MRVSIRQALHPFIKAKAEELGIGDNAEIVNYLLLQLIEINKDAIADNVPETDNSFEDDLSGLLA' A
#
# COMPACT_ATOMS: atom_id res chain seq x y z
N MET A 1 -12.52 -1.02 -13.77
CA MET A 1 -11.13 -0.59 -14.02
C MET A 1 -10.34 -1.82 -14.46
N ARG A 2 -9.80 -1.85 -15.68
CA ARG A 2 -9.08 -3.01 -16.23
C ARG A 2 -7.59 -2.73 -16.20
N VAL A 3 -6.82 -3.54 -15.48
CA VAL A 3 -5.36 -3.43 -15.43
C VAL A 3 -4.79 -4.27 -16.58
N SER A 4 -4.04 -3.61 -17.48
CA SER A 4 -3.33 -4.28 -18.56
C SER A 4 -1.84 -4.27 -18.27
N ILE A 5 -1.25 -5.45 -18.08
CA ILE A 5 0.19 -5.61 -17.89
C ILE A 5 0.88 -5.41 -19.24
N ARG A 6 1.84 -4.49 -19.31
CA ARG A 6 2.64 -4.25 -20.53
C ARG A 6 3.43 -5.51 -20.90
N GLN A 7 3.52 -5.82 -22.20
CA GLN A 7 4.21 -7.01 -22.73
C GLN A 7 5.63 -7.19 -22.18
N ALA A 8 6.38 -6.08 -22.03
CA ALA A 8 7.73 -6.11 -21.48
C ALA A 8 7.82 -6.66 -20.03
N LEU A 9 6.73 -6.57 -19.26
CA LEU A 9 6.67 -7.04 -17.87
C LEU A 9 6.18 -8.49 -17.77
N HIS A 10 5.68 -9.09 -18.86
CA HIS A 10 5.17 -10.47 -18.84
C HIS A 10 6.24 -11.49 -18.45
N PRO A 11 7.49 -11.41 -18.94
CA PRO A 11 8.55 -12.34 -18.50
C PRO A 11 8.80 -12.27 -17.00
N PHE A 12 8.79 -11.06 -16.43
CA PHE A 12 8.97 -10.85 -15.00
C PHE A 12 7.83 -11.47 -14.18
N ILE A 13 6.57 -11.20 -14.57
CA ILE A 13 5.39 -11.74 -13.89
C ILE A 13 5.38 -13.27 -13.97
N LYS A 14 5.74 -13.86 -15.12
CA LYS A 14 5.85 -15.31 -15.28
C LYS A 14 6.94 -15.94 -14.41
N ALA A 15 8.12 -15.34 -14.37
CA ALA A 15 9.20 -15.82 -13.49
C ALA A 15 8.76 -15.80 -12.02
N LYS A 16 8.10 -14.73 -11.58
CA LYS A 16 7.53 -14.65 -10.23
C LYS A 16 6.41 -15.65 -9.98
N ALA A 17 5.57 -15.92 -10.98
CA ALA A 17 4.55 -16.96 -10.92
C ALA A 17 5.15 -18.34 -10.67
N GLU A 18 6.20 -18.68 -11.40
CA GLU A 18 6.93 -19.95 -11.25
C GLU A 18 7.65 -20.06 -9.90
N GLU A 19 8.32 -19.00 -9.45
CA GLU A 19 9.00 -18.95 -8.14
C GLU A 19 8.04 -19.19 -6.97
N LEU A 20 6.82 -18.65 -7.06
CA LEU A 20 5.81 -18.73 -6.00
C LEU A 20 4.85 -19.92 -6.17
N GLY A 21 4.94 -20.66 -7.27
CA GLY A 21 4.04 -21.77 -7.58
C GLY A 21 2.59 -21.33 -7.87
N ILE A 22 2.39 -20.09 -8.34
CA ILE A 22 1.08 -19.50 -8.58
C ILE A 22 0.73 -19.61 -10.07
N GLY A 23 -0.46 -20.13 -10.36
CA GLY A 23 -0.94 -20.32 -11.75
C GLY A 23 -1.59 -19.09 -12.38
N ASP A 24 -2.00 -18.10 -11.58
CA ASP A 24 -2.69 -16.89 -12.04
C ASP A 24 -1.80 -15.64 -11.97
N ASN A 25 -1.64 -14.96 -13.10
CA ASN A 25 -0.91 -13.70 -13.19
C ASN A 25 -1.58 -12.58 -12.36
N ALA A 26 -2.90 -12.61 -12.20
CA ALA A 26 -3.61 -11.59 -11.40
C ALA A 26 -3.25 -11.70 -9.92
N GLU A 27 -3.09 -12.92 -9.41
CA GLU A 27 -2.69 -13.19 -8.04
C GLU A 27 -1.26 -12.72 -7.77
N ILE A 28 -0.34 -12.91 -8.72
CA ILE A 28 1.02 -12.37 -8.64
C ILE A 28 1.02 -10.85 -8.56
N VAL A 29 0.20 -10.17 -9.37
CA VAL A 29 0.11 -8.71 -9.33
C VAL A 29 -0.43 -8.24 -7.98
N ASN A 30 -1.46 -8.90 -7.44
CA ASN A 30 -1.98 -8.57 -6.11
C ASN A 30 -0.94 -8.77 -5.02
N TYR A 31 -0.17 -9.86 -5.08
CA TYR A 31 0.92 -10.12 -4.16
C TYR A 31 1.98 -9.02 -4.18
N LEU A 32 2.41 -8.60 -5.38
CA LEU A 32 3.38 -7.51 -5.54
C LEU A 32 2.83 -6.17 -5.03
N LEU A 33 1.54 -5.90 -5.22
CA LEU A 33 0.89 -4.71 -4.68
C LEU A 33 0.87 -4.72 -3.15
N LEU A 34 0.56 -5.87 -2.53
CA LEU A 34 0.60 -6.02 -1.07
C LEU A 34 2.01 -5.77 -0.52
N GLN A 35 3.05 -6.31 -1.16
CA GLN A 35 4.44 -6.02 -0.78
C GLN A 35 4.77 -4.54 -0.85
N LEU A 36 4.33 -3.84 -1.91
CA LEU A 36 4.53 -2.40 -2.02
C LEU A 36 3.82 -1.63 -0.91
N ILE A 37 2.60 -2.04 -0.53
CA ILE A 37 1.87 -1.41 0.58
C ILE A 37 2.63 -1.63 1.90
N GLU A 38 3.14 -2.83 2.14
CA GLU A 38 3.93 -3.12 3.35
C GLU A 38 5.23 -2.32 3.41
N ILE A 39 5.99 -2.25 2.32
CA ILE A 39 7.24 -1.49 2.24
C ILE A 39 6.98 0.01 2.47
N ASN A 40 5.89 0.54 1.94
CA ASN A 40 5.55 1.95 2.08
C ASN A 40 4.77 2.26 3.35
N LYS A 41 4.45 1.27 4.19
CA LYS A 41 3.67 1.50 5.42
C LYS A 41 4.40 2.46 6.36
N ASP A 42 5.71 2.30 6.50
CA ASP A 42 6.54 3.18 7.33
C ASP A 42 6.72 4.56 6.68
N ALA A 43 6.89 4.61 5.36
CA ALA A 43 6.99 5.88 4.62
C ALA A 43 5.68 6.69 4.62
N ILE A 44 4.52 6.04 4.72
CA ILE A 44 3.22 6.69 4.86
C ILE A 44 3.03 7.18 6.30
N ALA A 45 3.47 6.42 7.31
CA ALA A 45 3.40 6.82 8.71
C ALA A 45 4.17 8.12 8.99
N ASP A 46 5.35 8.29 8.39
CA ASP A 46 6.17 9.51 8.54
C ASP A 46 5.59 10.75 7.84
N ASN A 47 4.60 10.58 6.94
CA ASN A 47 3.96 11.67 6.20
C ASN A 47 2.52 11.93 6.65
N VAL A 48 2.05 11.31 7.75
CA VAL A 48 0.79 11.73 8.37
C VAL A 48 1.06 13.07 9.06
N PRO A 49 0.49 14.19 8.58
CA PRO A 49 0.57 15.43 9.35
C PRO A 49 -0.04 15.14 10.71
N GLU A 50 0.72 15.38 11.78
CA GLU A 50 0.18 15.41 13.13
C GLU A 50 -1.09 16.26 13.08
N THR A 51 -2.25 15.62 13.20
CA THR A 51 -3.49 16.34 13.46
C THR A 51 -3.27 17.04 14.77
N ASP A 52 -3.02 18.34 14.69
CA ASP A 52 -2.93 19.23 15.83
C ASP A 52 -4.27 19.16 16.57
N ASN A 53 -4.30 18.36 17.63
CA ASN A 53 -5.45 18.20 18.52
C ASN A 53 -5.59 19.39 19.49
N SER A 54 -4.94 20.54 19.20
CA SER A 54 -5.05 21.78 19.97
C SER A 54 -6.49 22.28 20.17
N PHE A 55 -7.44 21.83 19.34
CA PHE A 55 -8.86 22.16 19.50
C PHE A 55 -9.58 21.43 20.64
N GLU A 56 -9.10 20.28 21.12
CA GLU A 56 -9.75 19.55 22.22
C GLU A 56 -9.37 20.09 23.61
N ASP A 57 -8.14 20.63 23.76
CA ASP A 57 -7.66 21.22 25.02
C ASP A 57 -8.33 22.57 25.34
N ASP A 58 -8.75 23.35 24.33
CA ASP A 58 -9.45 24.63 24.55
C ASP A 58 -10.88 24.44 25.08
N LEU A 59 -11.54 23.32 24.75
CA LEU A 59 -12.92 23.03 25.19
C LEU A 59 -12.99 22.53 26.63
N SER A 60 -11.98 21.76 27.07
CA SER A 60 -11.85 21.31 28.46
C SER A 60 -11.48 22.45 29.41
N GLY A 61 -10.79 23.50 28.91
CA GLY A 61 -10.56 24.75 29.65
C GLY A 61 -11.79 25.67 29.76
N LEU A 62 -12.76 25.57 28.85
CA LEU A 62 -13.97 26.42 28.84
C LEU A 62 -15.10 25.89 29.74
N LEU A 63 -15.02 24.63 30.17
CA LEU A 63 -16.02 23.95 31.01
C LEU A 63 -15.56 23.76 32.47
N ALA A 64 -14.38 24.27 32.85
CA ALA A 64 -13.82 24.23 34.21
C ALA A 64 -14.15 25.49 35.03
#